data_AF-A0A0B2P8Z2-F1
#
_entry.id   AF-A0A0B2P8Z2-F1
#
_cell.length_a   1.000
_cell.length_b   1.000
_cell.length_c   1.000
_cell.angle_alpha   90.00
_cell.angle_beta   90.00
_cell.angle_gamma   90.00
#
_symmetry.space_group_name_H-M   'P 1'
#
loop_
_entity.id
_entity.type
_entity.pdbx_description
1 polymer ?
#
loop_
_entity_poly.entity_id
_entity_poly.type
_entity_poly.pdbx_seq_one_letter_code
_entity_poly.pdbx_strand_id
1 'polypeptide(L)' 'VMCLCNVEVSLVTSWTENNPGRHFYGCGLYKVTSRKMCNYFECHNPVVNSRQKRIIVALMKKVDELNLREKDLQTK' A
#
# COMPACT_ATOMS: atom_id res chain seq x y z
N VAL A 1 -10.25 0.77 16.51
CA VAL A 1 -9.94 2.21 16.63
C VAL A 1 -10.75 2.95 15.56
N MET A 2 -11.31 4.13 15.88
CA MET A 2 -12.14 4.89 14.95
C MET A 2 -11.38 6.12 14.46
N CYS A 3 -11.54 6.47 13.19
CA CYS A 3 -10.98 7.70 12.63
C CYS A 3 -11.95 8.90 12.81
N LEU A 4 -11.54 10.10 12.38
CA LEU A 4 -12.38 11.31 12.45
C LEU A 4 -13.64 11.26 11.56
N CYS A 5 -13.74 10.30 10.63
CA CYS A 5 -14.96 10.07 9.85
C CYS A 5 -15.96 9.17 10.59
N ASN A 6 -15.67 8.79 11.84
CA ASN A 6 -16.45 7.86 12.65
C ASN A 6 -16.68 6.49 11.96
N VAL A 7 -15.66 6.04 11.22
CA VAL A 7 -15.59 4.69 10.66
C VAL A 7 -14.39 3.95 11.24
N GLU A 8 -14.42 2.63 11.15
CA GLU A 8 -13.30 1.78 11.56
C GLU A 8 -12.06 2.07 10.70
N VAL A 9 -10.89 2.12 11.35
CA VAL A 9 -9.61 2.24 10.64
C VAL A 9 -9.28 0.94 9.92
N SER A 10 -8.67 1.03 8.75
CA SER A 10 -8.21 -0.13 7.99
C SER A 10 -6.72 -0.34 8.15
N LEU A 11 -6.30 -1.59 8.31
CA LEU A 11 -4.89 -1.96 8.21
C LEU A 11 -4.47 -1.98 6.74
N VAL A 12 -3.47 -1.17 6.39
CA VAL A 12 -3.02 -0.98 5.02
C VAL A 12 -1.53 -1.29 4.91
N THR A 13 -1.14 -2.03 3.88
CA THR A 13 0.26 -2.24 3.50
C THR A 13 0.69 -1.18 2.49
N SER A 14 1.76 -0.46 2.79
CA SER A 14 2.43 0.44 1.84
C SER A 14 3.29 -0.37 0.86
N TRP A 15 3.09 -0.09 -0.42
CA TRP A 15 3.88 -0.64 -1.53
C TRP A 15 4.68 0.46 -2.23
N THR A 16 5.12 1.47 -1.47
CA THR A 16 6.04 2.49 -2.01
C THR A 16 7.48 2.02 -1.85
N GLU A 17 8.39 2.44 -2.74
CA GLU A 17 9.82 2.09 -2.62
C GLU A 17 10.44 2.58 -1.30
N ASN A 18 9.93 3.69 -0.75
CA ASN A 18 10.41 4.26 0.50
C ASN A 18 9.95 3.46 1.73
N ASN A 19 8.70 2.96 1.71
CA ASN A 19 8.05 2.25 2.81
C ASN A 19 7.49 0.88 2.39
N PRO A 20 8.28 -0.02 1.77
CA PRO A 20 7.74 -1.26 1.21
C PRO A 20 7.41 -2.25 2.31
N GLY A 21 6.22 -2.84 2.24
CA GLY A 21 5.73 -3.83 3.21
C GLY A 21 5.44 -3.25 4.60
N ARG A 22 5.50 -1.93 4.79
CA ARG A 22 5.12 -1.31 6.07
C ARG A 22 3.62 -1.30 6.23
N HIS A 23 3.15 -1.67 7.41
CA HIS A 23 1.73 -1.61 7.75
C HIS A 23 1.42 -0.36 8.55
N PHE A 24 0.30 0.28 8.23
CA PHE A 24 -0.23 1.43 8.94
C PHE A 24 -1.76 1.31 9.02
N TYR A 25 -2.34 1.90 10.06
CA TYR A 25 -3.78 2.12 10.14
C TYR A 25 -4.13 3.43 9.44
N GLY A 26 -5.07 3.38 8.52
CA GLY A 26 -5.60 4.54 7.80
C GLY A 26 -7.11 4.69 7.97
N CYS A 27 -7.67 5.82 7.56
CA CYS A 27 -9.12 5.99 7.48
C CYS A 27 -9.74 4.87 6.62
N GLY A 28 -10.81 4.22 7.10
CA GLY A 28 -11.52 3.19 6.33
C GLY A 28 -12.12 3.68 5.00
N LEU A 29 -12.22 5.00 4.81
CA LEU A 29 -12.64 5.62 3.54
C LEU A 29 -11.47 5.99 2.62
N TYR A 30 -10.22 5.70 2.99
CA TYR A 30 -9.01 6.15 2.27
C TYR A 30 -8.97 5.76 0.78
N LYS A 31 -9.55 4.61 0.41
CA LYS A 31 -9.63 4.14 -1.00
C LYS A 31 -10.99 4.36 -1.67
N VAL A 32 -11.91 5.06 -1.01
CA VAL A 32 -13.26 5.30 -1.52
C VAL A 32 -13.31 6.68 -2.18
N THR A 33 -13.13 6.73 -3.50
CA THR A 33 -13.05 7.96 -4.30
C THR A 33 -14.29 8.85 -4.21
N SER A 34 -15.45 8.28 -3.88
CA SER A 34 -16.73 8.98 -3.78
C SER A 34 -17.01 9.61 -2.41
N ARG A 35 -16.14 9.43 -1.41
CA ARG A 35 -16.37 9.91 -0.04
C ARG A 35 -15.20 10.75 0.47
N LYS A 36 -15.50 11.78 1.26
CA LYS A 36 -14.47 12.54 1.99
C LYS A 36 -13.82 11.63 3.02
N MET A 37 -12.52 11.42 2.88
CA MET A 37 -11.69 10.76 3.90
C MET A 37 -11.10 11.79 4.87
N CYS A 38 -10.65 11.32 6.04
CA CYS A 38 -9.79 12.08 6.93
C CYS A 38 -8.35 11.54 6.87
N ASN A 39 -7.41 12.33 7.38
CA ASN A 39 -5.98 12.01 7.36
C ASN A 39 -5.53 11.16 8.57
N TYR A 40 -6.40 10.29 9.10
CA TYR A 40 -6.00 9.38 10.16
C TYR A 40 -4.85 8.48 9.66
N PHE A 41 -3.75 8.45 10.42
CA PHE A 41 -2.57 7.64 10.12
C PHE A 41 -1.87 7.21 11.40
N GLU A 42 -1.59 5.92 11.53
CA GLU A 42 -0.84 5.35 12.65
C GLU A 42 0.04 4.19 12.19
N CYS A 43 1.33 4.23 12.50
CA CYS A 43 2.26 3.15 12.14
C CYS A 43 1.95 1.87 12.95
N HIS A 44 1.73 0.73 12.28
CA HIS A 44 1.41 -0.54 12.96
C HIS A 44 2.66 -1.38 13.26
N ASN A 45 3.61 -1.48 12.33
CA ASN A 45 4.71 -2.46 12.40
C ASN A 45 6.05 -1.86 12.87
N PRO A 46 6.92 -2.67 13.51
CA PRO A 46 8.33 -2.34 13.69
C PRO A 46 9.09 -2.33 12.35
N VAL A 47 10.32 -1.81 12.40
CA VAL A 47 11.19 -1.55 11.24
C VAL A 47 11.40 -2.82 10.40
N VAL A 48 11.00 -2.75 9.12
CA VAL A 48 11.37 -3.75 8.11
C VAL A 48 12.88 -3.74 7.95
N ASN A 49 13.55 -4.90 8.09
CA ASN A 49 15.00 -4.94 7.95
C ASN A 49 15.45 -4.68 6.51
N SER A 50 16.70 -4.26 6.33
CA SER A 50 17.23 -3.83 5.03
C SER A 50 17.15 -4.92 3.95
N ARG A 51 17.32 -6.19 4.32
CA ARG A 51 17.21 -7.34 3.41
C ARG A 51 15.78 -7.52 2.93
N GLN A 52 14.80 -7.50 3.84
CA GLN A 52 13.38 -7.58 3.50
C GLN A 52 12.97 -6.44 2.57
N LYS A 53 13.40 -5.20 2.86
CA LYS A 53 13.16 -4.04 1.99
C LYS A 53 13.66 -4.28 0.56
N ARG A 54 14.90 -4.77 0.41
CA ARG A 54 15.49 -5.07 -0.91
C ARG A 54 14.70 -6.13 -1.67
N ILE A 55 14.31 -7.22 -0.98
CA ILE A 55 13.55 -8.31 -1.59
C ILE A 55 12.18 -7.82 -2.06
N ILE A 56 11.44 -7.09 -1.22
CA ILE A 56 10.10 -6.58 -1.56
C ILE A 56 10.18 -5.65 -2.77
N VAL A 57 11.12 -4.70 -2.78
CA VAL A 57 11.29 -3.78 -3.91
C VAL A 57 11.64 -4.53 -5.20
N ALA A 58 12.54 -5.51 -5.14
CA ALA A 58 12.90 -6.31 -6.32
C ALA A 58 11.70 -7.11 -6.87
N LEU A 59 10.86 -7.65 -5.98
CA LEU A 59 9.64 -8.37 -6.38
C LEU A 59 8.61 -7.43 -7.00
N MET A 60 8.40 -6.24 -6.43
CA MET A 60 7.50 -5.24 -7.01
C MET A 60 7.91 -4.88 -8.44
N LYS A 61 9.20 -4.61 -8.69
CA LYS A 61 9.72 -4.29 -10.03
C LYS A 61 9.46 -5.42 -11.03
N LYS A 62 9.65 -6.68 -10.61
CA LYS A 62 9.33 -7.84 -11.47
C LYS A 62 7.84 -7.92 -11.78
N VAL A 63 6.97 -7.64 -10.81
CA VAL A 63 5.52 -7.62 -11.04
C VAL A 63 5.15 -6.52 -12.03
N ASP A 64 5.73 -5.32 -11.90
CA ASP A 64 5.50 -4.21 -12.84
C ASP A 64 5.95 -4.56 -14.27
N GLU A 65 7.13 -5.16 -14.43
CA GLU A 65 7.64 -5.64 -15.72
C GLU A 65 6.71 -6.69 -16.35
N LEU A 66 6.19 -7.62 -15.54
CA LEU A 66 5.26 -8.65 -16.02
C LEU A 66 3.92 -8.03 -16.46
N ASN A 67 3.39 -7.08 -15.68
CA ASN A 67 2.14 -6.38 -16.02
C ASN A 67 2.27 -5.58 -17.33
N LEU A 68 3.44 -5.01 -17.62
CA LEU A 68 3.71 -4.35 -18.90
C LEU A 68 3.67 -5.34 -20.07
N ARG A 69 4.36 -6.48 -19.94
CA ARG A 69 4.37 -7.53 -20.97
C ARG A 69 2.97 -8.10 -21.23
N GLU A 70 2.18 -8.28 -20.18
CA GLU A 70 0.81 -8.77 -20.32
C GLU A 70 -0.06 -7.80 -21.14
N LYS A 71 0.05 -6.49 -20.87
CA LYS A 71 -0.66 -5.46 -21.65
C LYS A 71 -0.22 -5.43 -23.11
N ASP A 72 1.07 -5.60 -23.38
CA ASP A 72 1.61 -5.67 -24.75
C ASP A 72 1.10 -6.89 -25.51
N LEU A 73 0.80 -8.00 -24.82
CA LEU A 73 0.20 -9.19 -25.42
C LEU A 73 -1.30 -9.03 -25.65
N GLN A 74 -2.02 -8.37 -24.75
CA GLN A 74 -3.47 -8.11 -24.87
C GLN A 74 -3.81 -7.07 -25.95
N THR A 75 -2.83 -6.27 -26.38
CA THR A 75 -2.99 -5.23 -27.42
C THR A 75 -2.60 -5.70 -28.82
N LYS A 76 -2.13 -6.95 -28.98
CA LYS A 76 -1.84 -7.61 -30.25
C LYS A 76 -2.97 -8.54 -30.65
#